data_AF-A0A382FCQ9-F1
#
_entry.id   AF-A0A382FCQ9-F1
#
_cell.length_a   1.000
_cell.length_b   1.000
_cell.length_c   1.000
_cell.angle_alpha   90.00
_cell.angle_beta   90.00
_cell.angle_gamma   90.00
#
_symmetry.space_group_name_H-M   'P 1'
#
loop_
_entity.id
_entity.type
_entity.pdbx_description
1 polymer ?
#
loop_
_entity_poly.entity_id
_entity_poly.type
_entity_poly.pdbx_seq_one_letter_code
_entity_poly.pdbx_strand_id
1 'polypeptide(L)'
;NIIQEKSQTTDYMIFNPGAFTHTSIALRDVMLAVDVPFIEVHISNIFSREEFRKNSYFSDIAQGIITGLGFKGYELALLSAIDQLSKT
;
A
#
# COMPACT_ATOMS: atom_id res chain seq x y z
N ASN A 1 -2.47 -1.65 15.52
CA ASN A 1 -2.35 -2.96 16.21
C ASN A 1 -1.79 -4.02 15.28
N ILE A 2 -2.54 -4.60 14.32
CA ILE A 2 -2.03 -5.69 13.45
C ILE A 2 -0.70 -5.34 12.77
N ILE A 3 -0.59 -4.16 12.15
CA ILE A 3 0.65 -3.71 11.47
C ILE A 3 1.84 -3.70 12.45
N GLN A 4 1.65 -3.19 13.67
CA GLN A 4 2.69 -3.12 14.69
C GLN A 4 3.03 -4.51 15.25
N GLU A 5 2.04 -5.36 15.45
CA GLU A 5 2.22 -6.72 15.97
C GLU A 5 2.94 -7.63 14.99
N LYS A 6 2.73 -7.42 13.68
CA LYS A 6 3.28 -8.27 12.63
C LYS A 6 4.55 -7.73 11.98
N SER A 7 4.92 -6.47 12.23
CA SER A 7 6.05 -5.85 11.55
C SER A 7 7.37 -6.60 11.75
N GLN A 8 7.62 -7.12 12.95
CA GLN A 8 8.84 -7.87 13.27
C GLN A 8 8.99 -9.20 12.52
N THR A 9 7.91 -9.70 11.90
CA THR A 9 7.90 -10.98 11.18
C THR A 9 7.35 -10.82 9.75
N THR A 10 7.36 -9.60 9.21
CA THR A 10 6.82 -9.30 7.89
C THR A 10 7.88 -8.57 7.07
N ASP A 11 8.35 -9.21 6.01
CA ASP A 11 9.37 -8.63 5.13
C ASP A 11 8.80 -7.61 4.13
N TYR A 12 7.52 -7.73 3.79
CA TYR A 12 6.86 -6.88 2.80
C TYR A 12 5.34 -6.85 2.98
N MET A 13 4.70 -5.73 2.66
CA MET A 13 3.23 -5.58 2.70
C MET A 13 2.61 -5.25 1.33
N ILE A 14 1.47 -5.87 1.04
CA ILE A 14 0.57 -5.47 -0.04
C ILE A 14 -0.63 -4.82 0.61
N PHE A 15 -0.82 -3.52 0.39
CA PHE A 15 -1.73 -2.72 1.18
C PHE A 15 -2.82 -2.07 0.35
N ASN A 16 -4.08 -2.46 0.57
CA ASN A 16 -5.24 -1.73 0.06
C ASN A 16 -5.93 -1.00 1.23
N PRO A 17 -5.62 0.28 1.46
CA PRO A 17 -6.23 1.08 2.52
C PRO A 17 -7.71 1.43 2.30
N GLY A 18 -8.27 1.17 1.11
CA GLY A 18 -9.62 1.61 0.76
C GLY A 18 -9.80 3.11 1.00
N ALA A 19 -10.89 3.50 1.67
CA ALA A 19 -11.16 4.91 1.96
C ALA A 19 -10.14 5.55 2.93
N PHE A 20 -9.44 4.76 3.75
CA PHE A 20 -8.43 5.29 4.66
C PHE A 20 -7.25 5.92 3.94
N THR A 21 -7.07 5.59 2.66
CA THR A 21 -6.02 6.22 1.86
C THR A 21 -6.15 7.73 1.81
N HIS A 22 -7.38 8.24 1.83
CA HIS A 22 -7.66 9.66 1.73
C HIS A 22 -7.78 10.37 3.09
N THR A 23 -7.74 9.62 4.21
CA THR A 23 -8.16 10.17 5.52
C THR A 23 -7.26 9.81 6.69
N SER A 24 -6.52 8.70 6.66
CA SER A 24 -5.89 8.15 7.85
C SER A 24 -4.42 8.51 7.98
N ILE A 25 -4.16 9.69 8.55
CA ILE A 25 -2.81 10.10 8.98
C ILE A 25 -2.29 9.16 10.08
N ALA A 26 -3.16 8.72 11.00
CA ALA A 26 -2.76 7.80 12.07
C ALA A 26 -2.21 6.47 11.53
N LEU A 27 -2.82 5.91 10.47
CA LEU A 27 -2.27 4.71 9.82
C LEU A 27 -0.98 5.01 9.07
N ARG A 28 -0.86 6.17 8.41
CA ARG A 28 0.39 6.60 7.76
C ARG A 28 1.54 6.61 8.77
N ASP A 29 1.32 7.21 9.94
CA ASP A 29 2.34 7.29 10.99
C ASP A 29 2.73 5.90 11.52
N VAL A 30 1.76 4.98 11.62
CA VAL A 30 2.04 3.59 11.96
C VAL A 30 2.88 2.90 10.88
N MET A 31 2.58 3.11 9.60
CA MET A 31 3.36 2.54 8.48
C MET A 31 4.82 3.04 8.51
N LEU A 32 5.02 4.33 8.78
CA LEU A 32 6.35 4.92 8.94
C LEU A 32 7.09 4.39 10.18
N ALA A 33 6.38 4.16 11.28
CA ALA A 33 6.98 3.70 12.53
C ALA A 33 7.44 2.23 12.48
N VAL A 34 6.80 1.39 11.66
CA VAL A 34 7.15 -0.04 11.57
C VAL A 34 8.24 -0.36 10.55
N ASP A 35 8.53 0.56 9.62
CA ASP A 35 9.59 0.45 8.61
C ASP A 35 9.57 -0.84 7.76
N VAL A 36 8.37 -1.34 7.45
CA VAL A 36 8.18 -2.47 6.54
C VAL A 36 7.80 -1.94 5.16
N PRO A 37 8.53 -2.30 4.08
CA PRO A 37 8.24 -1.81 2.75
C PRO A 37 6.89 -2.32 2.24
N PHE A 38 6.19 -1.50 1.46
CA PHE A 38 4.86 -1.86 0.97
C PHE A 38 4.53 -1.29 -0.40
N ILE A 39 3.61 -1.97 -1.10
CA ILE A 39 2.95 -1.50 -2.33
C ILE A 39 1.49 -1.17 -2.03
N GLU A 40 1.05 0.01 -2.46
CA GLU A 40 -0.35 0.41 -2.36
C GLU A 40 -1.16 -0.16 -3.53
N VAL A 41 -2.33 -0.77 -3.24
CA VAL A 41 -3.20 -1.38 -4.25
C VAL A 41 -4.61 -0.83 -4.15
N HIS A 42 -5.20 -0.46 -5.28
CA HIS A 42 -6.61 -0.10 -5.41
C HIS A 42 -7.28 -0.88 -6.54
N ILE A 43 -8.37 -1.58 -6.23
CA ILE A 43 -9.16 -2.33 -7.21
C ILE A 43 -9.69 -1.40 -8.32
N SER A 44 -10.30 -0.28 -7.93
CA SER A 44 -10.77 0.75 -8.86
C SER A 44 -9.66 1.76 -9.19
N ASN A 45 -9.75 2.42 -10.34
CA ASN A 45 -8.90 3.56 -10.67
C ASN A 45 -9.32 4.75 -9.79
N ILE A 46 -8.48 5.15 -8.84
CA ILE A 46 -8.80 6.27 -7.94
C ILE A 46 -8.70 7.63 -8.65
N PHE A 47 -7.91 7.71 -9.74
CA PHE A 47 -7.72 8.93 -10.51
C PHE A 47 -8.90 9.26 -11.44
N SER A 48 -9.74 8.27 -11.75
CA SER A 48 -10.98 8.48 -12.51
C SER A 48 -12.19 8.80 -11.62
N ARG A 49 -11.98 9.05 -10.33
CA ARG A 49 -13.02 9.30 -9.34
C ARG A 49 -12.99 10.74 -8.85
N GLU A 50 -13.76 11.02 -7.79
CA GLU A 50 -13.88 12.34 -7.19
C GLU A 50 -12.51 12.91 -6.78
N GLU A 51 -12.36 14.24 -6.80
CA GLU A 51 -11.07 14.90 -6.56
C GLU A 51 -10.43 14.49 -5.22
N PHE A 52 -11.23 14.35 -4.17
CA PHE A 52 -10.74 13.91 -2.86
C PHE A 52 -10.18 12.49 -2.85
N ARG A 53 -10.49 11.66 -3.86
CA ARG A 53 -9.96 10.31 -3.99
C ARG A 53 -8.64 10.23 -4.74
N LYS A 54 -8.19 11.33 -5.34
CA LYS A 54 -6.92 11.35 -6.07
C LYS A 54 -5.72 11.50 -5.14
N ASN A 55 -5.95 11.98 -3.92
CA ASN A 55 -4.92 12.19 -2.91
C ASN A 55 -4.87 11.00 -1.93
N SER A 56 -3.67 10.47 -1.72
CA SER A 56 -3.41 9.38 -0.77
C SER A 56 -2.33 9.81 0.22
N TYR A 57 -2.54 9.50 1.50
CA TYR A 57 -1.54 9.67 2.56
C TYR A 57 -0.48 8.55 2.58
N PHE A 58 -0.61 7.54 1.72
CA PHE A 58 0.32 6.40 1.66
C PHE A 58 1.15 6.37 0.39
N SER A 59 0.64 6.96 -0.69
CA SER A 59 1.24 6.91 -2.03
C SER A 59 2.66 7.46 -2.09
N ASP A 60 2.98 8.46 -1.28
CA ASP A 60 4.31 9.08 -1.21
C ASP A 60 5.33 8.27 -0.37
N ILE A 61 4.86 7.37 0.48
CA ILE A 61 5.71 6.51 1.33
C ILE A 61 5.72 5.03 0.88
N ALA A 62 4.93 4.68 -0.14
CA ALA A 62 4.89 3.36 -0.74
C ALA A 62 6.05 3.17 -1.74
N GLN A 63 6.48 1.92 -1.94
CA GLN A 63 7.44 1.55 -2.99
C GLN A 63 6.85 1.72 -4.40
N GLY A 64 5.52 1.64 -4.49
CA GLY A 64 4.77 1.83 -5.72
C GLY A 64 3.26 1.75 -5.48
N ILE A 65 2.49 2.17 -6.48
CA ILE A 65 1.02 2.18 -6.42
C ILE A 65 0.50 1.46 -7.65
N ILE A 66 -0.46 0.55 -7.46
CA ILE A 66 -1.17 -0.13 -8.53
C ILE A 66 -2.66 0.14 -8.36
N THR A 67 -3.27 0.83 -9.33
CA THR A 67 -4.69 1.23 -9.26
C THR A 67 -5.43 0.90 -10.56
N GLY A 68 -6.69 0.50 -10.46
CA GLY A 68 -7.59 0.33 -11.62
C GLY A 68 -7.47 -0.99 -12.37
N LEU A 69 -6.70 -1.95 -11.86
CA LEU A 69 -6.49 -3.26 -12.48
C LEU A 69 -7.30 -4.38 -11.81
N GLY A 70 -8.27 -4.04 -10.95
CA GLY A 70 -9.06 -5.03 -10.22
C GLY A 70 -8.19 -5.93 -9.35
N PHE A 71 -8.54 -7.22 -9.27
CA PHE A 71 -7.77 -8.21 -8.51
C PHE A 71 -6.37 -8.46 -9.09
N LYS A 72 -6.16 -8.22 -10.38
CA LYS A 72 -4.85 -8.36 -11.02
C LYS A 72 -3.80 -7.46 -10.38
N GLY A 73 -4.21 -6.34 -9.79
CA GLY A 73 -3.32 -5.44 -9.06
C GLY A 73 -2.61 -6.13 -7.88
N TYR A 74 -3.29 -7.05 -7.18
CA TYR A 74 -2.69 -7.81 -6.08
C TYR A 74 -1.67 -8.82 -6.58
N GLU A 75 -1.93 -9.50 -7.69
CA GLU A 75 -0.98 -10.42 -8.31
C GLU A 75 0.30 -9.69 -8.73
N LEU A 76 0.15 -8.52 -9.36
CA LEU A 76 1.28 -7.69 -9.78
C LEU A 76 2.07 -7.15 -8.58
N ALA A 77 1.38 -6.72 -7.52
CA ALA A 77 2.03 -6.29 -6.27
C ALA A 77 2.83 -7.44 -5.64
N LEU A 78 2.28 -8.66 -5.62
CA LEU A 78 2.96 -9.84 -5.08
C LEU A 78 4.22 -10.19 -5.90
N LEU A 79 4.12 -10.19 -7.22
CA LEU A 79 5.27 -10.46 -8.09
C LEU A 79 6.37 -9.40 -7.88
N SER A 80 5.99 -8.13 -7.76
CA SER A 80 6.94 -7.04 -7.47
C SER A 80 7.58 -7.21 -6.09
N ALA A 81 6.82 -7.59 -5.06
CA ALA A 81 7.35 -7.83 -3.71
C ALA A 81 8.38 -8.97 -3.72
N ILE A 82 8.07 -10.09 -4.40
CA ILE A 82 9.01 -11.23 -4.55
C ILE A 82 10.29 -10.79 -5.26
N ASP A 83 10.18 -10.03 -6.35
CA ASP A 83 11.35 -9.53 -7.10
C ASP A 83 12.23 -8.60 -6.25
N GLN A 84 11.62 -7.70 -5.46
CA GLN A 84 12.36 -6.81 -4.57
C GLN A 84 13.05 -7.56 -3.43
N LEU A 85 12.36 -8.52 -2.81
CA LEU A 85 12.94 -9.37 -1.76
C LEU A 85 14.08 -10.26 -2.28
N SER A 86 14.02 -10.70 -3.54
CA SER A 86 15.05 -11.54 -4.15
C SER A 86 16.34 -10.78 -4.52
N LYS A 87 16.28 -9.44 -4.57
CA LYS A 87 17.40 -8.56 -4.91
C LYS A 87 18.19 -8.07 -3.69
N THR A 88 17.73 -8.42 -2.49
CA THR A 88 18.34 -8.07 -1.20
C THR A 88 19.16 -9.25 -0.69
#